data_AF-N9KB58-F1
#
_entry.id   AF-N9KB58-F1
#
_cell.length_a   1.000
_cell.length_b   1.000
_cell.length_c   1.000
_cell.angle_alpha   90.00
_cell.angle_beta   90.00
_cell.angle_gamma   90.00
#
_symmetry.space_group_name_H-M   'P 1'
#
loop_
_entity.id
_entity.type
_entity.pdbx_description
1 polymer ?
#
loop_
_entity_poly.entity_id
_entity_poly.type
_entity_poly.pdbx_seq_one_letter_code
_entity_poly.pdbx_strand_id
1 'polypeptide(L)'
;MIVNKTPMLVDQLYRNHRGWLHQWLRQKIGNTEQAADLVQDTFIKLLQTRDELLGIKEPRAYLTSIAKNLLIDQVRRKRIEQAYLDGMSQMEYMLDAVASPEDQMQIIQALDQLCKALEDVSAKAQQAFILHYLEGYTHKEIAEQLGVSTKMIQKYLASCLIRCYQTRLDMDVSI
;
A
#
# COMPACT_ATOMS: atom_id res chain seq x y z
N MET A 1 -17.64 -31.14 22.73
CA MET A 1 -18.25 -31.06 21.38
C MET A 1 -18.07 -29.62 20.85
N ILE A 2 -16.86 -29.26 20.40
CA ILE A 2 -16.50 -27.89 19.95
C ILE A 2 -15.76 -28.01 18.61
N VAL A 3 -16.37 -28.66 17.62
CA VAL A 3 -15.80 -28.80 16.28
C VAL A 3 -16.94 -28.51 15.30
N ASN A 4 -16.79 -27.48 14.45
CA ASN A 4 -17.64 -27.11 13.28
C ASN A 4 -18.55 -25.86 13.31
N LYS A 5 -18.43 -24.90 14.24
CA LYS A 5 -19.26 -23.66 14.13
C LYS A 5 -18.73 -22.64 13.09
N THR A 6 -17.42 -22.55 12.91
CA THR A 6 -16.78 -21.54 12.06
C THR A 6 -17.07 -21.70 10.55
N PRO A 7 -17.02 -22.91 9.95
CA PRO A 7 -17.35 -23.10 8.54
C PRO A 7 -18.82 -22.76 8.22
N MET A 8 -19.74 -23.06 9.14
CA MET A 8 -21.16 -22.73 8.98
C MET A 8 -21.41 -21.21 9.02
N LEU A 9 -20.69 -20.48 9.89
CA LEU A 9 -20.81 -19.02 9.95
C LEU A 9 -20.31 -18.35 8.67
N VAL A 10 -19.21 -18.85 8.11
CA VAL A 10 -18.68 -18.31 6.84
C VAL A 10 -19.61 -18.65 5.67
N ASP A 11 -20.18 -19.85 5.62
CA ASP A 11 -21.19 -20.21 4.62
C ASP A 11 -22.42 -19.28 4.68
N GLN A 12 -22.91 -18.98 5.89
CA GLN A 12 -23.99 -18.01 6.09
C GLN A 12 -23.61 -16.60 5.63
N LEU A 13 -22.42 -16.12 6.00
CA LEU A 13 -21.92 -14.83 5.54
C LEU A 13 -21.80 -14.77 4.02
N TYR A 14 -21.30 -15.84 3.40
CA TYR A 14 -21.15 -15.97 1.96
C TYR A 14 -22.50 -15.89 1.25
N ARG A 15 -23.46 -16.74 1.63
CA ARG A 15 -24.81 -16.76 1.03
C ARG A 15 -25.52 -15.41 1.16
N ASN A 16 -25.39 -14.76 2.31
CA ASN A 16 -26.11 -13.53 2.60
C ASN A 16 -25.48 -12.27 1.98
N HIS A 17 -24.16 -12.26 1.76
CA HIS A 17 -23.43 -11.03 1.41
C HIS A 17 -22.67 -11.07 0.09
N ARG A 18 -22.45 -12.24 -0.52
CA ARG A 18 -21.77 -12.39 -1.82
C ARG A 18 -22.31 -11.43 -2.89
N GLY A 19 -23.62 -11.44 -3.12
CA GLY A 19 -24.23 -10.68 -4.21
C GLY A 19 -24.13 -9.17 -4.00
N TRP A 20 -24.33 -8.73 -2.76
CA TRP A 20 -24.16 -7.34 -2.37
C TRP A 20 -22.70 -6.89 -2.49
N LEU A 21 -21.75 -7.69 -2.01
CA LEU A 21 -20.32 -7.38 -2.06
C LEU A 21 -19.82 -7.32 -3.51
N HIS A 22 -20.28 -8.26 -4.35
CA HIS A 22 -19.99 -8.27 -5.78
C HIS A 22 -20.47 -6.98 -6.46
N GLN A 23 -21.72 -6.56 -6.20
CA GLN A 23 -22.25 -5.33 -6.79
C GLN A 23 -21.49 -4.09 -6.28
N TRP A 24 -21.15 -4.06 -5.00
CA TRP A 24 -20.37 -2.97 -4.41
C TRP A 24 -18.96 -2.87 -5.02
N LEU A 25 -18.27 -4.01 -5.19
CA LEU A 25 -16.97 -4.07 -5.87
C LEU A 25 -17.10 -3.66 -7.34
N ARG A 26 -18.07 -4.20 -8.07
CA ARG A 26 -18.31 -3.85 -9.47
C ARG A 26 -18.51 -2.35 -9.67
N GLN A 27 -19.26 -1.68 -8.80
CA GLN A 27 -19.42 -0.21 -8.83
C GLN A 27 -18.12 0.54 -8.54
N LYS A 28 -17.19 -0.06 -7.78
CA LYS A 28 -15.91 0.56 -7.42
C LYS A 28 -14.83 0.39 -8.49
N ILE A 29 -14.73 -0.78 -9.11
CA ILE A 29 -13.65 -1.13 -10.03
C ILE A 29 -14.07 -1.19 -11.50
N GLY A 30 -15.37 -1.16 -11.80
CA GLY A 30 -15.88 -1.13 -13.18
C GLY A 30 -15.69 -2.43 -13.98
N ASN A 31 -14.96 -3.40 -13.44
CA ASN A 31 -14.69 -4.70 -14.07
C ASN A 31 -15.42 -5.82 -13.31
N THR A 32 -16.29 -6.56 -14.02
CA THR A 32 -17.12 -7.61 -13.44
C THR A 32 -16.32 -8.84 -13.02
N GLU A 33 -15.33 -9.25 -13.81
CA GLU A 33 -14.52 -10.45 -13.53
C GLU A 33 -13.61 -10.22 -12.32
N GLN A 34 -12.90 -9.08 -12.31
CA GLN A 34 -12.08 -8.69 -11.16
C GLN A 34 -12.91 -8.52 -9.88
N ALA A 35 -14.19 -8.13 -10.00
CA ALA A 35 -15.09 -8.04 -8.85
C ALA A 35 -15.44 -9.43 -8.31
N ALA A 36 -15.64 -10.43 -9.17
CA ALA A 36 -15.87 -11.80 -8.76
C ALA A 36 -14.64 -12.39 -8.06
N ASP A 37 -13.45 -12.17 -8.61
CA ASP A 37 -12.18 -12.62 -8.00
C ASP A 37 -11.97 -12.01 -6.62
N LEU A 38 -12.17 -10.68 -6.48
CA LEU A 38 -12.04 -10.00 -5.19
C LEU A 38 -13.07 -10.46 -4.15
N VAL A 39 -14.30 -10.82 -4.58
CA VAL A 39 -15.27 -11.45 -3.69
C VAL A 39 -14.72 -12.78 -3.19
N GLN A 40 -14.22 -13.62 -4.09
CA GLN A 40 -13.66 -14.93 -3.74
C GLN A 40 -12.48 -14.77 -2.76
N ASP A 41 -11.52 -13.91 -3.05
CA ASP A 41 -10.37 -13.63 -2.20
C ASP A 41 -10.78 -13.11 -0.81
N THR A 42 -11.82 -12.27 -0.75
CA THR A 42 -12.38 -11.77 0.52
C THR A 42 -12.85 -12.91 1.40
N PHE A 43 -13.57 -13.88 0.83
CA PHE A 43 -14.07 -15.03 1.58
C PHE A 43 -12.99 -16.08 1.87
N ILE A 44 -11.99 -16.26 1.00
CA ILE A 44 -10.81 -17.08 1.29
C ILE A 44 -10.06 -16.50 2.50
N LYS A 45 -9.82 -15.19 2.52
CA LYS A 45 -9.17 -14.50 3.63
C LYS A 45 -9.99 -14.63 4.93
N LEU A 46 -11.31 -14.52 4.83
CA LEU A 46 -12.22 -14.76 5.94
C LEU A 46 -12.13 -16.19 6.50
N LEU A 47 -11.96 -17.19 5.64
CA LEU A 47 -11.77 -18.60 6.04
C LEU A 47 -10.40 -18.85 6.71
N GLN A 48 -9.42 -17.99 6.46
CA GLN A 48 -8.08 -18.07 7.07
C GLN A 48 -8.05 -17.38 8.43
N THR A 49 -8.76 -16.26 8.60
CA THR A 49 -8.82 -15.48 9.85
C THR A 49 -9.91 -15.99 10.80
N ARG A 50 -9.85 -17.28 11.14
CA ARG A 50 -10.94 -18.05 11.79
C ARG A 50 -11.34 -17.56 13.18
N ASP A 51 -10.42 -16.95 13.92
CA ASP A 51 -10.62 -16.61 15.34
C ASP A 51 -11.37 -15.27 15.55
N GLU A 52 -11.41 -14.39 14.54
CA GLU A 52 -12.06 -13.07 14.62
C GLU A 52 -13.56 -13.10 14.29
N LEU A 53 -14.07 -14.24 13.84
CA LEU A 53 -15.46 -14.40 13.39
C LEU A 53 -16.49 -14.40 14.54
N LEU A 54 -16.05 -14.77 15.75
CA LEU A 54 -16.88 -14.81 16.95
C LEU A 54 -17.07 -13.41 17.53
N GLY A 55 -17.98 -12.63 16.95
CA GLY A 55 -18.33 -11.29 17.47
C GLY A 55 -18.53 -10.20 16.42
N ILE A 56 -18.61 -10.54 15.14
CA ILE A 56 -18.87 -9.56 14.08
C ILE A 56 -20.27 -8.96 14.27
N LYS A 57 -20.33 -7.71 14.77
CA LYS A 57 -21.56 -6.93 14.90
C LYS A 57 -22.04 -6.37 13.57
N GLU A 58 -21.10 -6.05 12.68
CA GLU A 58 -21.36 -5.43 11.38
C GLU A 58 -20.70 -6.20 10.22
N PRO A 59 -21.36 -7.25 9.70
CA PRO A 59 -20.82 -8.10 8.63
C PRO A 59 -20.39 -7.34 7.38
N ARG A 60 -21.22 -6.39 6.92
CA ARG A 60 -20.96 -5.60 5.71
C ARG A 60 -19.73 -4.71 5.87
N ALA A 61 -19.61 -4.02 7.00
CA ALA A 61 -18.46 -3.16 7.29
C ALA A 61 -17.16 -3.99 7.32
N TYR A 62 -17.18 -5.14 8.00
CA TYR A 62 -16.04 -6.05 8.07
C TYR A 62 -15.64 -6.59 6.69
N LEU A 63 -16.59 -7.08 5.90
CA LEU A 63 -16.35 -7.56 4.53
C LEU A 63 -15.78 -6.46 3.62
N THR A 64 -16.32 -5.22 3.69
CA THR A 64 -15.76 -4.12 2.91
C THR A 64 -14.33 -3.76 3.33
N SER A 65 -13.99 -3.88 4.62
CA SER A 65 -12.63 -3.61 5.10
C SER A 65 -11.64 -4.62 4.53
N ILE A 66 -11.99 -5.91 4.53
CA ILE A 66 -11.15 -6.96 3.91
C ILE A 66 -11.02 -6.71 2.41
N ALA A 67 -12.13 -6.49 1.70
CA ALA A 67 -12.14 -6.28 0.26
C ALA A 67 -11.36 -5.03 -0.17
N LYS A 68 -11.44 -3.93 0.60
CA LYS A 68 -10.65 -2.71 0.37
C LYS A 68 -9.15 -2.97 0.52
N ASN A 69 -8.75 -3.70 1.55
CA ASN A 69 -7.34 -4.02 1.76
C ASN A 69 -6.79 -4.87 0.62
N LEU A 70 -7.55 -5.89 0.19
CA LEU A 70 -7.17 -6.73 -0.95
C LEU A 70 -7.06 -5.93 -2.25
N LEU A 71 -7.99 -5.01 -2.50
CA LEU A 71 -7.95 -4.13 -3.66
C LEU A 71 -6.71 -3.22 -3.64
N ILE A 72 -6.39 -2.63 -2.49
CA ILE A 72 -5.19 -1.78 -2.31
C ILE A 72 -3.93 -2.60 -2.57
N ASP A 73 -3.84 -3.81 -2.03
CA ASP A 73 -2.71 -4.72 -2.22
C ASP A 73 -2.52 -5.09 -3.69
N GLN A 74 -3.60 -5.40 -4.41
CA GLN A 74 -3.56 -5.70 -5.84
C GLN A 74 -3.11 -4.49 -6.69
N VAL A 75 -3.65 -3.30 -6.42
CA VAL A 75 -3.24 -2.07 -7.12
C VAL A 75 -1.78 -1.76 -6.85
N ARG A 76 -1.31 -1.96 -5.62
CA ARG A 76 0.09 -1.78 -5.24
C ARG A 76 1.01 -2.74 -6.00
N ARG A 77 0.67 -4.03 -6.04
CA ARG A 77 1.44 -5.03 -6.79
C ARG A 77 1.51 -4.69 -8.27
N LYS A 78 0.38 -4.35 -8.88
CA LYS A 78 0.33 -3.93 -10.29
C LYS A 78 1.16 -2.67 -10.56
N ARG A 79 1.18 -1.71 -9.63
CA ARG A 79 2.04 -0.51 -9.76
C ARG A 79 3.52 -0.85 -9.69
N ILE A 80 3.91 -1.77 -8.82
CA ILE A 80 5.31 -2.23 -8.73
C ILE A 80 5.70 -2.99 -10.00
N GLU A 81 4.85 -3.91 -10.45
CA GLU A 81 5.06 -4.66 -11.68
C GLU A 81 5.15 -3.73 -12.89
N GLN A 82 4.24 -2.75 -12.99
CA GLN A 82 4.28 -1.76 -14.06
C GLN A 82 5.52 -0.86 -13.96
N ALA A 83 5.88 -0.37 -12.78
CA ALA A 83 7.10 0.42 -12.59
C ALA A 83 8.37 -0.38 -12.93
N TYR A 84 8.36 -1.69 -12.68
CA TYR A 84 9.44 -2.58 -13.07
C TYR A 84 9.50 -2.75 -14.60
N LEU A 85 8.37 -3.00 -15.26
CA LEU A 85 8.29 -3.10 -16.72
C LEU A 85 8.62 -1.77 -17.43
N ASP A 86 8.14 -0.66 -16.89
CA ASP A 86 8.46 0.69 -17.34
C ASP A 86 9.95 0.97 -17.12
N GLY A 87 10.51 0.55 -15.99
CA GLY A 87 11.94 0.62 -15.71
C GLY A 87 12.78 -0.22 -16.66
N MET A 88 12.34 -1.43 -17.01
CA MET A 88 13.01 -2.29 -18.01
C MET A 88 12.96 -1.68 -19.41
N SER A 89 11.80 -1.19 -19.84
CA SER A 89 11.68 -0.52 -21.14
C SER A 89 12.52 0.76 -21.18
N GLN A 90 12.54 1.55 -20.10
CA GLN A 90 13.45 2.70 -19.97
C GLN A 90 14.92 2.29 -19.91
N MET A 91 15.27 1.15 -19.32
CA MET A 91 16.65 0.65 -19.27
C MET A 91 17.11 0.22 -20.67
N GLU A 92 16.22 -0.32 -21.49
CA GLU A 92 16.46 -0.64 -22.90
C GLU A 92 16.69 0.63 -23.74
N TYR A 93 16.00 1.74 -23.43
CA TYR A 93 16.28 3.07 -24.00
C TYR A 93 17.51 3.78 -23.38
N MET A 94 17.83 3.55 -22.10
CA MET A 94 18.98 4.16 -21.40
C MET A 94 20.30 3.45 -21.68
N LEU A 95 20.27 2.19 -22.13
CA LEU A 95 21.47 1.52 -22.66
C LEU A 95 22.02 2.19 -23.93
N ASP A 96 21.15 2.85 -24.71
CA ASP A 96 21.55 3.69 -25.85
C ASP A 96 21.73 5.18 -25.50
N ALA A 97 21.24 5.62 -24.35
CA ALA A 97 21.36 7.00 -23.85
C ALA A 97 22.02 7.02 -22.48
N VAL A 98 23.36 6.90 -22.47
CA VAL A 98 24.15 7.19 -21.26
C VAL A 98 23.87 8.63 -20.86
N ALA A 99 23.22 8.83 -19.70
CA ALA A 99 23.01 10.15 -19.11
C ALA A 99 24.34 10.91 -19.07
N SER A 100 24.34 12.18 -19.47
CA SER A 100 25.59 12.97 -19.49
C SER A 100 26.20 13.02 -18.08
N PRO A 101 27.52 13.19 -17.94
CA PRO A 101 28.15 13.41 -16.63
C PRO A 101 27.46 14.51 -15.82
N GLU A 102 26.96 15.55 -16.49
CA GLU A 102 26.19 16.64 -15.91
C GLU A 102 24.84 16.15 -15.36
N ASP A 103 24.08 15.36 -16.11
CA ASP A 103 22.80 14.79 -15.65
C ASP A 103 23.00 13.83 -14.46
N GLN A 104 24.05 13.01 -14.51
CA GLN A 104 24.41 12.12 -13.40
C GLN A 104 24.75 12.90 -12.15
N MET A 105 25.51 14.00 -12.29
CA MET A 105 25.84 14.89 -11.18
C MET A 105 24.57 15.54 -10.59
N GLN A 106 23.62 15.98 -11.42
CA GLN A 106 22.35 16.54 -10.95
C GLN A 106 21.53 15.52 -10.15
N ILE A 107 21.48 14.27 -10.60
CA ILE A 107 20.79 13.18 -9.88
C ILE A 107 21.45 12.93 -8.52
N ILE A 108 22.79 12.84 -8.48
CA ILE A 108 23.54 12.62 -7.24
C ILE A 108 23.31 13.77 -6.25
N GLN A 109 23.33 15.02 -6.74
CA GLN A 109 23.07 16.20 -5.92
C GLN A 109 21.63 16.21 -5.36
N ALA A 110 20.64 15.86 -6.17
CA ALA A 110 19.25 15.76 -5.73
C ALA A 110 19.06 14.68 -4.66
N LEU A 111 19.73 13.53 -4.81
CA LEU A 111 19.70 12.46 -3.82
C LEU A 111 20.39 12.84 -2.51
N ASP A 112 21.56 13.49 -2.56
CA ASP A 112 22.27 13.99 -1.39
C ASP A 112 21.42 15.01 -0.61
N GLN A 113 20.75 15.92 -1.31
CA GLN A 113 19.83 16.89 -0.72
C GLN A 113 18.62 16.22 -0.07
N LEU A 114 18.04 15.20 -0.70
CA LEU A 114 16.94 14.42 -0.12
C LEU A 114 17.39 13.72 1.17
N CYS A 115 18.57 13.10 1.17
CA CYS A 115 19.14 12.46 2.35
C CYS A 115 19.34 13.46 3.48
N LYS A 116 19.95 14.62 3.20
CA LYS A 116 20.15 15.71 4.18
C LYS A 116 18.83 16.26 4.73
N ALA A 117 17.81 16.42 3.88
CA ALA A 117 16.50 16.85 4.35
C ALA A 117 15.95 15.89 5.41
N LEU A 118 16.14 14.59 5.22
CA LEU A 118 15.64 13.57 6.13
C LEU A 118 16.47 13.41 7.42
N GLU A 119 17.68 13.97 7.52
CA GLU A 119 18.49 13.89 8.76
C GLU A 119 17.78 14.49 9.98
N ASP A 120 16.97 15.53 9.77
CA ASP A 120 16.26 16.24 10.84
C ASP A 120 14.97 15.55 11.31
N VAL A 121 14.55 14.46 10.64
CA VAL A 121 13.41 13.66 11.11
C VAL A 121 13.89 12.49 11.98
N SER A 122 13.04 12.04 12.90
CA SER A 122 13.39 10.90 13.78
C SER A 122 13.73 9.63 12.97
N ALA A 123 14.64 8.79 13.48
CA ALA A 123 15.03 7.53 12.84
C ALA A 123 13.83 6.63 12.48
N LYS A 124 12.80 6.57 13.34
CA LYS A 124 11.56 5.81 13.05
C LYS A 124 10.78 6.39 11.86
N ALA A 125 10.84 7.70 11.66
CA ALA A 125 10.20 8.34 10.53
C ALA A 125 10.96 8.09 9.23
N GLN A 126 12.30 8.18 9.25
CA GLN A 126 13.15 7.80 8.12
C GLN A 126 12.90 6.35 7.71
N GLN A 127 12.84 5.43 8.67
CA GLN A 127 12.62 4.02 8.39
C GLN A 127 11.21 3.77 7.83
N ALA A 128 10.18 4.43 8.36
CA ALA A 128 8.84 4.37 7.79
C ALA A 128 8.80 4.92 6.35
N PHE A 129 9.56 5.97 6.06
CA PHE A 129 9.66 6.56 4.72
C PHE A 129 10.31 5.59 3.71
N ILE A 130 11.43 4.98 4.07
CA ILE A 130 12.13 3.98 3.25
C ILE A 130 11.20 2.79 2.97
N LEU A 131 10.62 2.21 4.02
CA LEU A 131 9.72 1.07 3.89
C LEU A 131 8.54 1.39 2.97
N HIS A 132 7.98 2.59 3.06
CA HIS A 132 6.83 2.97 2.24
C HIS A 132 7.18 3.29 0.78
N TYR A 133 8.16 4.17 0.55
CA TYR A 133 8.42 4.74 -0.78
C TYR A 133 9.46 3.96 -1.59
N LEU A 134 10.40 3.29 -0.93
CA LEU A 134 11.45 2.51 -1.62
C LEU A 134 11.10 1.01 -1.66
N GLU A 135 10.55 0.48 -0.57
CA GLU A 135 10.23 -0.94 -0.47
C GLU A 135 8.74 -1.25 -0.69
N GLY A 136 7.91 -0.21 -0.78
CA GLY A 136 6.50 -0.35 -1.14
C GLY A 136 5.59 -0.89 -0.03
N TYR A 137 5.98 -0.92 1.24
CA TYR A 137 5.15 -1.41 2.35
C TYR A 137 3.93 -0.50 2.62
N THR A 138 2.82 -1.10 3.06
CA THR A 138 1.61 -0.39 3.48
C THR A 138 1.79 0.19 4.88
N HIS A 139 1.00 1.21 5.22
CA HIS A 139 1.07 1.80 6.55
C HIS A 139 0.78 0.79 7.67
N LYS A 140 -0.01 -0.26 7.38
CA LYS A 140 -0.34 -1.32 8.35
C LYS A 140 0.86 -2.23 8.58
N GLU A 141 1.50 -2.70 7.51
CA GLU A 141 2.71 -3.55 7.61
C GLU A 141 3.84 -2.78 8.32
N ILE A 142 4.03 -1.49 8.02
CA ILE A 142 5.03 -0.65 8.69
C ILE A 142 4.69 -0.44 10.18
N ALA A 143 3.41 -0.23 10.50
CA ALA A 143 2.95 -0.07 11.88
C ALA A 143 3.23 -1.33 12.73
N GLU A 144 2.96 -2.50 12.17
CA GLU A 144 3.26 -3.80 12.79
C GLU A 144 4.78 -3.98 12.97
N GLN A 145 5.57 -3.70 11.94
CA GLN A 145 7.03 -3.84 11.98
C GLN A 145 7.72 -2.88 12.95
N LEU A 146 7.24 -1.63 13.05
CA LEU A 146 7.84 -0.59 13.91
C LEU A 146 7.23 -0.53 15.31
N GLY A 147 6.21 -1.35 15.60
CA GLY A 147 5.53 -1.40 16.90
C GLY A 147 4.82 -0.10 17.26
N VAL A 148 4.19 0.56 16.28
CA VAL A 148 3.47 1.84 16.48
C VAL A 148 2.09 1.79 15.81
N SER A 149 1.23 2.77 16.10
CA SER A 149 -0.07 2.85 15.43
C SER A 149 0.07 3.30 13.96
N THR A 150 -0.87 2.87 13.11
CA THR A 150 -0.99 3.37 11.72
C THR A 150 -1.13 4.88 11.64
N LYS A 151 -1.78 5.50 12.63
CA LYS A 151 -1.86 6.97 12.77
C LYS A 151 -0.47 7.59 13.00
N MET A 152 0.41 6.91 13.72
CA MET A 152 1.79 7.37 13.89
C MET A 152 2.60 7.22 12.61
N ILE A 153 2.41 6.15 11.84
CA ILE A 153 3.03 6.02 10.52
C ILE A 153 2.62 7.17 9.60
N GLN A 154 1.34 7.55 9.56
CA GLN A 154 0.90 8.72 8.79
C GLN A 154 1.61 10.01 9.24
N LYS A 155 1.78 10.22 10.55
CA LYS A 155 2.50 11.38 11.08
C LYS A 155 3.97 11.38 10.68
N TYR A 156 4.62 10.22 10.76
CA TYR A 156 6.01 10.05 10.35
C TYR A 156 6.20 10.37 8.86
N LEU A 157 5.39 9.77 7.98
CA LEU A 157 5.46 10.03 6.54
C LEU A 157 5.18 11.51 6.22
N ALA A 158 4.18 12.11 6.86
CA ALA A 158 3.89 13.53 6.70
C ALA A 158 5.08 14.41 7.12
N SER A 159 5.75 14.11 8.24
CA SER A 159 6.92 14.87 8.67
C SER A 159 8.09 14.78 7.68
N CYS A 160 8.34 13.61 7.10
CA CYS A 160 9.35 13.43 6.05
C CYS A 160 9.00 14.24 4.80
N LEU A 161 7.76 14.16 4.32
CA LEU A 161 7.33 14.88 3.12
C LEU A 161 7.38 16.40 3.29
N ILE A 162 6.94 16.92 4.45
CA ILE A 162 7.02 18.35 4.76
C ILE A 162 8.47 18.80 4.71
N ARG A 163 9.37 18.01 5.30
CA ARG A 163 10.79 18.36 5.34
C ARG A 163 11.43 18.34 3.95
N CYS A 164 11.15 17.32 3.13
CA CYS A 164 11.59 17.29 1.73
C CYS A 164 11.04 18.48 0.92
N TYR A 165 9.79 18.87 1.16
CA TYR A 165 9.17 20.01 0.49
C TYR A 165 9.81 21.35 0.90
N GLN A 166 10.10 21.53 2.18
CA GLN A 166 10.79 22.73 2.68
C GLN A 166 12.18 22.88 2.05
N THR A 167 12.97 21.81 2.04
CA THR A 167 14.28 21.82 1.38
C THR A 167 14.15 22.13 -0.11
N ARG A 168 13.10 21.66 -0.79
CA ARG A 168 12.83 22.01 -2.19
C ARG A 168 12.56 23.51 -2.38
N LEU A 169 11.79 24.13 -1.49
CA LEU A 169 11.49 25.56 -1.57
C LEU A 169 12.69 26.45 -1.25
N ASP A 170 13.52 26.07 -0.29
CA ASP A 170 14.74 26.83 0.05
C ASP A 170 15.73 26.87 -1.13
N MET A 171 15.66 25.86 -2.01
CA MET A 171 16.46 25.80 -3.24
C MET A 171 15.91 26.67 -4.38
N ASP A 172 14.58 26.77 -4.51
CA ASP A 172 13.94 27.64 -5.52
C ASP A 172 14.17 29.15 -5.23
N VAL A 173 14.53 29.52 -3.99
CA VAL A 173 14.78 30.92 -3.56
C VAL A 173 16.26 31.32 -3.68
N SER A 174 17.17 30.38 -3.93
CA SER A 174 18.62 30.61 -4.01
C SER A 174 19.16 30.69 -5.46
N ILE A 175 18.27 30.78 -6.45
CA ILE A 175 18.55 31.00 -7.88
C ILE A 175 17.92 32.33 -8.31
#